data_AF-A0A9D8IXD4-F1
#
_entry.id   AF-A0A9D8IXD4-F1
#
_cell.length_a   1.000
_cell.length_b   1.000
_cell.length_c   1.000
_cell.angle_alpha   90.00
_cell.angle_beta   90.00
_cell.angle_gamma   90.00
#
_symmetry.space_group_name_H-M   'P 1'
#
loop_
_entity.id
_entity.type
_entity.pdbx_description
1 polymer ?
#
loop_
_entity_poly.entity_id
_entity_poly.type
_entity_poly.pdbx_seq_one_letter_code
_entity_poly.pdbx_strand_id
1 'polypeptide(L)'
;MNGLVKELDARYYFNPLKQKFERKAQEVGLTEAMTYLTDIMQGSIPEVGELIQARIDEGVISDFDQASKTVAGNAFQGLVAYALVRHQQAGILSQDIEITLKPKRHRIINEYATIKVGDDVQKPDIDLLIYSKAHTLQKPVIIYSMKTSLRERVGQTYKWKLLMDIATADDCQSIKAKYELSYQAQVSFKVGLITTNFYEEITNPQQAGMLRFFDFVYITKAGDWGERVRNFSEIVQDLNQIYR
;
A
#
# COMPACT_ATOMS: atom_id res chain seq x y z
N MET A 1 5.45 -21.30 -7.91
CA MET A 1 4.58 -20.18 -8.35
C MET A 1 4.08 -19.47 -7.09
N ASN A 2 4.43 -18.19 -6.90
CA ASN A 2 4.16 -17.42 -5.68
C ASN A 2 2.64 -17.44 -5.36
N GLY A 3 2.26 -17.80 -4.13
CA GLY A 3 0.86 -17.94 -3.71
C GLY A 3 0.03 -16.67 -3.92
N LEU A 4 0.66 -15.50 -3.77
CA LEU A 4 0.04 -14.20 -4.00
C LEU A 4 -0.36 -13.97 -5.46
N VAL A 5 0.43 -14.47 -6.44
CA VAL A 5 0.06 -14.34 -7.87
C VAL A 5 -1.16 -15.17 -8.20
N LYS A 6 -1.24 -16.40 -7.65
CA LYS A 6 -2.43 -17.24 -7.83
C LYS A 6 -3.68 -16.58 -7.23
N GLU A 7 -3.54 -15.96 -6.05
CA GLU A 7 -4.63 -15.21 -5.42
C GLU A 7 -5.08 -14.03 -6.29
N LEU A 8 -4.13 -13.25 -6.83
CA LEU A 8 -4.42 -12.11 -7.69
C LEU A 8 -5.07 -12.54 -9.01
N ASP A 9 -4.59 -13.63 -9.62
CA ASP A 9 -5.12 -14.18 -10.87
C ASP A 9 -6.55 -14.71 -10.72
N ALA A 10 -6.95 -15.11 -9.50
CA ALA A 10 -8.31 -15.54 -9.20
C ALA A 10 -9.29 -14.36 -9.02
N ARG A 11 -8.82 -13.11 -8.96
CA ARG A 11 -9.70 -11.94 -8.75
C ARG A 11 -10.41 -11.56 -10.04
N TYR A 12 -11.72 -11.74 -10.05
CA TYR A 12 -12.61 -11.51 -11.19
C TYR A 12 -12.35 -10.18 -11.92
N TYR A 13 -12.31 -9.05 -11.19
CA TYR A 13 -12.13 -7.72 -11.79
C TYR A 13 -10.66 -7.35 -12.11
N PHE A 14 -9.69 -8.20 -11.77
CA PHE A 14 -8.27 -7.84 -11.86
C PHE A 14 -7.64 -8.10 -13.23
N ASN A 15 -8.19 -9.04 -13.99
CA ASN A 15 -7.60 -9.47 -15.27
C ASN A 15 -7.37 -8.33 -16.28
N PRO A 16 -8.29 -7.36 -16.49
CA PRO A 16 -8.04 -6.24 -17.40
C PRO A 16 -6.80 -5.41 -17.01
N LEU A 17 -6.62 -5.16 -15.71
CA LEU A 17 -5.49 -4.38 -15.21
C LEU A 17 -4.17 -5.12 -15.39
N LYS A 18 -4.16 -6.43 -15.10
CA LYS A 18 -2.99 -7.29 -15.30
C LYS A 18 -2.53 -7.25 -16.76
N GLN A 19 -3.45 -7.45 -17.70
CA GLN A 19 -3.12 -7.45 -19.14
C GLN A 19 -2.54 -6.10 -19.60
N LYS A 20 -3.13 -4.99 -19.16
CA LYS A 20 -2.62 -3.65 -19.49
C LYS A 20 -1.26 -3.37 -18.85
N PHE A 21 -1.01 -3.85 -17.63
CA PHE A 21 0.30 -3.77 -17.01
C PHE A 21 1.36 -4.55 -17.77
N GLU A 22 1.08 -5.81 -18.15
CA GLU A 22 2.04 -6.61 -18.93
C GLU A 22 2.38 -5.95 -20.26
N ARG A 23 1.37 -5.39 -20.95
CA ARG A 23 1.59 -4.64 -22.18
C ARG A 23 2.46 -3.41 -21.94
N LYS A 24 2.15 -2.62 -20.90
CA LYS A 24 2.96 -1.46 -20.53
C LYS A 24 4.41 -1.85 -20.19
N ALA A 25 4.60 -2.95 -19.46
CA ALA A 25 5.93 -3.48 -19.13
C ALA A 25 6.72 -3.91 -20.37
N GLN A 26 6.06 -4.41 -21.42
CA GLN A 26 6.71 -4.70 -22.70
C GLN A 26 7.10 -3.41 -23.45
N GLU A 27 6.32 -2.34 -23.32
CA GLU A 27 6.55 -1.06 -24.00
C GLU A 27 7.69 -0.25 -23.35
N VAL A 28 7.69 -0.12 -22.02
CA VAL A 28 8.61 0.81 -21.30
C VAL A 28 9.59 0.10 -20.37
N GLY A 29 9.50 -1.22 -20.24
CA GLY A 29 10.24 -1.99 -19.26
C GLY A 29 9.48 -2.16 -17.94
N LEU A 30 9.79 -3.26 -17.23
CA LEU A 30 9.03 -3.70 -16.05
C LEU A 30 9.03 -2.67 -14.91
N THR A 31 10.18 -2.05 -14.62
CA THR A 31 10.31 -1.05 -13.55
C THR A 31 9.63 0.26 -13.91
N GLU A 32 9.81 0.74 -15.13
CA GLU A 32 9.18 1.99 -15.56
C GLU A 32 7.66 1.86 -15.64
N ALA A 33 7.12 0.68 -15.97
CA ALA A 33 5.68 0.43 -15.97
C ALA A 33 5.00 0.68 -14.61
N MET A 34 5.75 0.64 -13.50
CA MET A 34 5.24 0.99 -12.16
C MET A 34 4.87 2.48 -12.04
N THR A 35 5.49 3.36 -12.82
CA THR A 35 5.14 4.79 -12.87
C THR A 35 3.77 5.02 -13.50
N TYR A 36 3.22 4.03 -14.22
CA TYR A 36 2.00 4.16 -15.03
C TYR A 36 0.79 3.39 -14.44
N LEU A 37 0.82 2.94 -13.17
CA LEU A 37 -0.31 2.16 -12.63
C LEU A 37 -1.60 2.98 -12.56
N THR A 38 -1.51 4.30 -12.32
CA THR A 38 -2.67 5.20 -12.36
C THR A 38 -3.32 5.19 -13.75
N ASP A 39 -2.53 5.30 -14.81
CA ASP A 39 -3.00 5.30 -16.19
C ASP A 39 -3.57 3.93 -16.59
N ILE A 40 -2.93 2.84 -16.14
CA ILE A 40 -3.44 1.48 -16.32
C ILE A 40 -4.81 1.31 -15.67
N MET A 41 -4.99 1.84 -14.45
CA MET A 41 -6.27 1.79 -13.76
C MET A 41 -7.34 2.58 -14.52
N GLN A 42 -7.05 3.83 -14.90
CA GLN A 42 -7.99 4.67 -15.64
C GLN A 42 -8.35 4.06 -16.99
N GLY A 43 -7.36 3.53 -17.70
CA GLY A 43 -7.56 2.83 -18.96
C GLY A 43 -8.40 1.57 -18.84
N SER A 44 -8.48 0.94 -17.65
CA SER A 44 -9.26 -0.29 -17.42
C SER A 44 -10.70 -0.05 -16.98
N ILE A 45 -11.12 1.21 -16.82
CA ILE A 45 -12.47 1.56 -16.36
C ILE A 45 -13.56 0.93 -17.25
N PRO A 46 -13.48 0.99 -18.60
CA PRO A 46 -14.53 0.42 -19.45
C PRO A 46 -14.69 -1.09 -19.24
N GLU A 47 -13.61 -1.87 -19.33
CA GLU A 47 -13.67 -3.33 -19.21
C GLU A 47 -14.09 -3.77 -17.80
N VAL A 48 -13.66 -3.06 -16.76
CA VAL A 48 -14.10 -3.33 -15.39
C VAL A 48 -15.58 -2.97 -15.21
N GLY A 49 -16.05 -1.88 -15.85
CA GLY A 49 -17.45 -1.48 -15.85
C GLY A 49 -18.36 -2.55 -16.47
N GLU A 50 -17.96 -3.14 -17.60
CA GLU A 50 -18.67 -4.26 -18.22
C GLU A 50 -18.77 -5.47 -17.27
N LEU A 51 -17.68 -5.79 -16.57
CA LEU A 51 -17.68 -6.88 -15.58
C LEU A 51 -18.58 -6.60 -14.38
N ILE A 52 -18.70 -5.34 -13.94
CA ILE A 52 -19.63 -4.95 -12.86
C ILE A 52 -21.07 -5.03 -13.37
N GLN A 53 -21.36 -4.51 -14.56
CA GLN A 53 -22.69 -4.54 -15.15
C GLN A 53 -23.20 -5.97 -15.33
N ALA A 54 -22.35 -6.88 -15.85
CA ALA A 54 -22.71 -8.29 -15.97
C ALA A 54 -23.15 -8.91 -14.61
N ARG A 55 -22.50 -8.51 -13.51
CA ARG A 55 -22.84 -8.98 -12.16
C ARG A 55 -24.12 -8.36 -11.61
N ILE A 56 -24.50 -7.18 -12.10
CA ILE A 56 -25.80 -6.56 -11.82
C ILE A 56 -26.89 -7.31 -12.58
N ASP A 57 -26.65 -7.60 -13.86
CA ASP A 57 -27.61 -8.33 -14.70
C ASP A 57 -27.84 -9.76 -14.19
N GLU A 58 -26.82 -10.39 -13.60
CA GLU A 58 -26.90 -11.69 -12.88
C GLU A 58 -27.58 -11.59 -11.49
N GLY A 59 -27.91 -10.38 -11.01
CA GLY A 59 -28.52 -10.15 -9.70
C GLY A 59 -27.57 -10.36 -8.51
N VAL A 60 -26.25 -10.40 -8.74
CA VAL A 60 -25.25 -10.63 -7.67
C VAL A 60 -24.82 -9.34 -6.99
N ILE A 61 -24.95 -8.20 -7.68
CA ILE A 61 -24.68 -6.87 -7.17
C ILE A 61 -25.89 -5.99 -7.49
N SER A 62 -26.24 -5.07 -6.60
CA SER A 62 -27.38 -4.16 -6.79
C SER A 62 -26.99 -2.70 -7.07
N ASP A 63 -25.74 -2.31 -6.76
CA ASP A 63 -25.27 -0.92 -6.84
C ASP A 63 -23.94 -0.86 -7.60
N PHE A 64 -23.99 -0.27 -8.80
CA PHE A 64 -22.84 -0.08 -9.67
C PHE A 64 -21.78 0.85 -9.05
N ASP A 65 -22.20 1.95 -8.41
CA ASP A 65 -21.31 2.98 -7.88
C ASP A 65 -20.56 2.47 -6.65
N GLN A 66 -21.25 1.77 -5.76
CA GLN A 66 -20.64 1.15 -4.59
C GLN A 66 -19.67 0.04 -5.00
N ALA A 67 -20.05 -0.79 -5.97
CA ALA A 67 -19.19 -1.82 -6.52
C ALA A 67 -17.95 -1.21 -7.17
N SER A 68 -18.12 -0.19 -8.01
CA SER A 68 -17.02 0.51 -8.69
C SER A 68 -16.00 1.09 -7.72
N LYS A 69 -16.45 1.75 -6.65
CA LYS A 69 -15.56 2.29 -5.60
C LYS A 69 -14.76 1.18 -4.90
N THR A 70 -15.41 0.06 -4.60
CA THR A 70 -14.79 -1.09 -3.93
C THR A 70 -13.78 -1.78 -4.85
N VAL A 71 -14.15 -1.99 -6.11
CA VAL A 71 -13.30 -2.60 -7.13
C VAL A 71 -12.08 -1.72 -7.39
N ALA A 72 -12.23 -0.41 -7.54
CA ALA A 72 -11.11 0.50 -7.77
C ALA A 72 -10.05 0.40 -6.67
N GLY A 73 -10.46 0.45 -5.39
CA GLY A 73 -9.53 0.28 -4.27
C GLY A 73 -8.83 -1.08 -4.29
N ASN A 74 -9.59 -2.17 -4.44
CA ASN A 74 -9.03 -3.53 -4.48
C ASN A 74 -8.11 -3.78 -5.67
N ALA A 75 -8.44 -3.19 -6.82
CA ALA A 75 -7.68 -3.30 -8.05
C ALA A 75 -6.36 -2.56 -7.94
N PHE A 76 -6.35 -1.34 -7.35
CA PHE A 76 -5.11 -0.61 -7.09
C PHE A 76 -4.14 -1.41 -6.21
N GLN A 77 -4.66 -1.92 -5.10
CA GLN A 77 -3.88 -2.72 -4.15
C GLN A 77 -3.33 -4.00 -4.80
N GLY A 78 -4.17 -4.66 -5.61
CA GLY A 78 -3.77 -5.83 -6.37
C GLY A 78 -2.68 -5.52 -7.39
N LEU A 79 -2.78 -4.37 -8.07
CA LEU A 79 -1.85 -3.96 -9.12
C LEU A 79 -0.47 -3.60 -8.55
N VAL A 80 -0.43 -2.87 -7.43
CA VAL A 80 0.80 -2.60 -6.67
C VAL A 80 1.48 -3.90 -6.25
N ALA A 81 0.74 -4.81 -5.62
CA ALA A 81 1.27 -6.10 -5.17
C ALA A 81 1.77 -6.95 -6.35
N TYR A 82 0.99 -7.00 -7.43
CA TYR A 82 1.35 -7.72 -8.66
C TYR A 82 2.66 -7.19 -9.24
N ALA A 83 2.78 -5.87 -9.40
CA ALA A 83 3.99 -5.25 -9.93
C ALA A 83 5.23 -5.63 -9.12
N LEU A 84 5.16 -5.56 -7.77
CA LEU A 84 6.29 -5.95 -6.91
C LEU A 84 6.63 -7.44 -7.03
N VAL A 85 5.62 -8.32 -7.07
CA VAL A 85 5.90 -9.77 -7.25
C VAL A 85 6.51 -10.06 -8.61
N ARG A 86 6.09 -9.36 -9.67
CA ARG A 86 6.72 -9.47 -10.99
C ARG A 86 8.18 -9.06 -10.96
N HIS A 87 8.54 -8.03 -10.19
CA HIS A 87 9.93 -7.65 -9.99
C HIS A 87 10.74 -8.71 -9.24
N GLN A 88 10.13 -9.36 -8.23
CA GLN A 88 10.78 -10.50 -7.58
C GLN A 88 11.02 -11.63 -8.59
N GLN A 89 10.00 -12.02 -9.35
CA GLN A 89 10.11 -13.09 -10.36
C GLN A 89 11.16 -12.80 -11.43
N ALA A 90 11.35 -11.54 -11.80
CA ALA A 90 12.38 -11.10 -12.73
C ALA A 90 13.79 -10.98 -12.11
N GLY A 91 13.94 -11.23 -10.80
CA GLY A 91 15.22 -11.10 -10.08
C GLY A 91 15.65 -9.66 -9.81
N ILE A 92 14.78 -8.68 -10.03
CA ILE A 92 15.06 -7.25 -9.82
C ILE A 92 14.86 -6.88 -8.34
N LEU A 93 13.84 -7.45 -7.70
CA LEU A 93 13.59 -7.30 -6.25
C LEU A 93 14.04 -8.57 -5.52
N SER A 94 14.71 -8.41 -4.38
CA SER A 94 15.24 -9.53 -3.60
C SER A 94 14.19 -10.61 -3.28
N GLN A 95 14.60 -11.87 -3.41
CA GLN A 95 13.80 -13.05 -3.05
C GLN A 95 13.72 -13.27 -1.55
N ASP A 96 14.55 -12.60 -0.74
CA ASP A 96 14.54 -12.70 0.72
C ASP A 96 13.48 -11.81 1.38
N ILE A 97 12.75 -11.05 0.56
CA ILE A 97 11.64 -10.20 0.96
C ILE A 97 10.34 -10.97 0.75
N GLU A 98 9.45 -10.90 1.74
CA GLU A 98 8.08 -11.38 1.64
C GLU A 98 7.13 -10.20 1.39
N ILE A 99 6.15 -10.40 0.51
CA ILE A 99 5.14 -9.39 0.14
C ILE A 99 3.79 -9.96 0.50
N THR A 100 3.11 -9.37 1.49
CA THR A 100 1.80 -9.84 1.94
C THR A 100 0.75 -8.74 1.75
N LEU A 101 -0.27 -9.03 0.95
CA LEU A 101 -1.37 -8.11 0.68
C LEU A 101 -2.51 -8.31 1.69
N LYS A 102 -3.10 -7.20 2.18
CA LYS A 102 -4.18 -7.17 3.18
C LYS A 102 -3.93 -8.06 4.42
N PRO A 103 -2.80 -7.89 5.12
CA PRO A 103 -2.32 -8.76 6.21
C PRO A 103 -3.06 -8.56 7.54
N LYS A 104 -4.38 -8.34 7.54
CA LYS A 104 -5.14 -7.94 8.75
C LYS A 104 -5.01 -8.89 9.93
N ARG A 105 -4.76 -10.18 9.68
CA ARG A 105 -4.59 -11.22 10.71
C ARG A 105 -3.16 -11.79 10.75
N HIS A 106 -2.22 -11.13 10.09
CA HIS A 106 -0.85 -11.62 9.99
C HIS A 106 -0.15 -11.52 11.35
N ARG A 107 0.63 -12.56 11.70
CA ARG A 107 1.26 -12.70 13.02
C ARG A 107 2.10 -11.48 13.40
N ILE A 108 2.92 -11.00 12.46
CA ILE A 108 3.75 -9.79 12.62
C ILE A 108 2.92 -8.57 13.06
N ILE A 109 1.70 -8.40 12.54
CA ILE A 109 0.87 -7.23 12.88
C ILE A 109 0.32 -7.35 14.30
N ASN A 110 -0.10 -8.55 14.69
CA ASN A 110 -0.57 -8.81 16.04
C ASN A 110 0.56 -8.68 17.07
N GLU A 111 1.74 -9.22 16.76
CA GLU A 111 2.90 -9.22 17.65
C GLU A 111 3.52 -7.83 17.78
N TYR A 112 3.60 -7.08 16.68
CA TYR A 112 4.51 -5.95 16.62
C TYR A 112 3.82 -4.62 16.30
N ALA A 113 2.62 -4.59 15.72
CA ALA A 113 1.98 -3.33 15.34
C ALA A 113 0.74 -2.97 16.20
N THR A 114 0.53 -3.72 17.28
CA THR A 114 -0.63 -3.57 18.16
C THR A 114 -0.26 -2.66 19.33
N ILE A 115 -0.98 -1.55 19.48
CA ILE A 115 -0.74 -0.55 20.53
C ILE A 115 -1.95 -0.55 21.47
N LYS A 116 -1.70 -0.66 22.78
CA LYS A 116 -2.74 -0.50 23.80
C LYS A 116 -2.90 0.98 24.13
N VAL A 117 -4.14 1.45 24.17
CA VAL A 117 -4.51 2.85 24.47
C VAL A 117 -5.65 2.82 25.49
N GLY A 118 -5.33 3.04 26.78
CA GLY A 118 -6.28 2.77 27.86
C GLY A 118 -6.73 1.31 27.84
N ASP A 119 -8.04 1.07 27.81
CA ASP A 119 -8.62 -0.28 27.72
C ASP A 119 -8.74 -0.81 26.28
N ASP A 120 -8.48 0.02 25.28
CA ASP A 120 -8.63 -0.33 23.87
C ASP A 120 -7.33 -0.84 23.23
N VAL A 121 -7.52 -1.61 22.15
CA VAL A 121 -6.43 -2.11 21.31
C VAL A 121 -6.55 -1.53 19.91
N GLN A 122 -5.49 -0.87 19.47
CA GLN A 122 -5.41 -0.15 18.21
C GLN A 122 -4.44 -0.87 17.26
N LYS A 123 -4.88 -1.13 16.02
CA LYS A 123 -4.08 -1.75 14.95
C LYS A 123 -4.10 -0.90 13.68
N PRO A 124 -2.95 -0.71 13.02
CA PRO A 124 -2.87 0.09 11.80
C PRO A 124 -3.74 -0.46 10.66
N ASP A 125 -4.18 0.47 9.80
CA ASP A 125 -4.80 0.12 8.53
C ASP A 125 -3.71 -0.25 7.50
N ILE A 126 -3.50 -1.56 7.34
CA ILE A 126 -2.42 -2.11 6.51
C ILE A 126 -3.01 -2.69 5.23
N ASP A 127 -2.60 -2.12 4.10
CA ASP A 127 -2.96 -2.62 2.79
C ASP A 127 -1.88 -3.57 2.24
N LEU A 128 -0.59 -3.30 2.52
CA LEU A 128 0.55 -4.13 2.12
C LEU A 128 1.60 -4.19 3.24
N LEU A 129 2.14 -5.37 3.46
CA LEU A 129 3.22 -5.62 4.42
C LEU A 129 4.40 -6.23 3.68
N ILE A 130 5.58 -5.65 3.94
CA ILE A 130 6.86 -6.09 3.40
C ILE A 130 7.81 -6.36 4.56
N TYR A 131 8.46 -7.52 4.57
CA TYR A 131 9.37 -7.94 5.64
C TYR A 131 10.38 -8.97 5.12
N SER A 132 11.44 -9.23 5.88
CA SER A 132 12.40 -10.29 5.53
C SER A 132 11.85 -11.68 5.87
N LYS A 133 11.99 -12.64 4.96
CA LYS A 133 11.63 -14.06 5.16
C LYS A 133 12.37 -14.71 6.32
N ALA A 134 13.59 -14.25 6.62
CA ALA A 134 14.37 -14.75 7.74
C ALA A 134 13.80 -14.29 9.10
N HIS A 135 12.81 -13.38 9.12
CA HIS A 135 12.18 -12.84 10.31
C HIS A 135 13.18 -12.34 11.36
N THR A 136 14.26 -11.70 10.91
CA THR A 136 15.27 -11.15 11.82
C THR A 136 14.81 -9.81 12.39
N LEU A 137 15.02 -9.60 13.69
CA LEU A 137 14.66 -8.33 14.36
C LEU A 137 15.48 -7.12 13.86
N GLN A 138 16.53 -7.37 13.06
CA GLN A 138 17.45 -6.35 12.54
C GLN A 138 16.93 -5.66 11.28
N LYS A 139 16.03 -6.30 10.52
CA LYS A 139 15.45 -5.70 9.31
C LYS A 139 14.08 -5.12 9.65
N PRO A 140 13.77 -3.89 9.20
CA PRO A 140 12.51 -3.28 9.55
C PRO A 140 11.33 -4.02 8.93
N VAL A 141 10.17 -3.90 9.55
CA VAL A 141 8.90 -4.27 8.95
C VAL A 141 8.33 -3.02 8.28
N ILE A 142 8.03 -3.10 6.99
CA ILE A 142 7.46 -1.97 6.24
C ILE A 142 5.99 -2.20 5.99
N ILE A 143 5.19 -1.23 6.40
CA ILE A 143 3.76 -1.17 6.20
C ILE A 143 3.48 -0.12 5.13
N TYR A 144 2.71 -0.47 4.11
CA TYR A 144 2.16 0.51 3.18
C TYR A 144 0.64 0.56 3.29
N SER A 145 0.14 1.77 3.33
CA SER A 145 -1.26 2.06 3.05
C SER A 145 -1.39 2.54 1.62
N MET A 146 -2.41 2.04 0.92
CA MET A 146 -2.59 2.21 -0.51
C MET A 146 -3.91 2.89 -0.78
N LYS A 147 -3.87 4.15 -1.20
CA LYS A 147 -5.07 4.99 -1.34
C LYS A 147 -5.21 5.50 -2.78
N THR A 148 -6.39 5.39 -3.36
CA THR A 148 -6.69 5.96 -4.69
C THR A 148 -6.99 7.47 -4.62
N SER A 149 -7.30 7.98 -3.44
CA SER A 149 -7.60 9.39 -3.17
C SER A 149 -7.04 9.79 -1.81
N LEU A 150 -6.62 11.05 -1.71
CA LEU A 150 -5.94 11.55 -0.53
C LEU A 150 -6.85 12.25 0.49
N ARG A 151 -8.14 12.48 0.18
CA ARG A 151 -9.15 13.22 0.98
C ARG A 151 -9.16 12.95 2.50
N GLU A 152 -10.23 12.42 3.08
CA GLU A 152 -10.31 12.10 4.50
C GLU A 152 -9.44 10.88 4.87
N ARG A 153 -9.04 10.10 3.86
CA ARG A 153 -8.47 8.75 4.02
C ARG A 153 -6.99 8.72 4.36
N VAL A 154 -6.23 9.74 3.94
CA VAL A 154 -4.84 9.93 4.40
C VAL A 154 -4.82 10.32 5.87
N GLY A 155 -5.86 11.02 6.32
CA GLY A 155 -6.09 11.39 7.71
C GLY A 155 -5.98 10.20 8.67
N GLN A 156 -6.62 9.10 8.30
CA GLN A 156 -6.57 7.86 9.08
C GLN A 156 -5.19 7.23 9.09
N THR A 157 -4.45 7.35 7.99
CA THR A 157 -3.14 6.70 7.83
C THR A 157 -2.05 7.44 8.62
N TYR A 158 -1.99 8.77 8.54
CA TYR A 158 -0.96 9.52 9.28
C TYR A 158 -1.18 9.44 10.79
N LYS A 159 -2.43 9.34 11.26
CA LYS A 159 -2.75 9.10 12.68
C LYS A 159 -2.04 7.86 13.21
N TRP A 160 -2.00 6.79 12.43
CA TRP A 160 -1.31 5.55 12.80
C TRP A 160 0.20 5.75 12.93
N LYS A 161 0.80 6.43 11.96
CA LYS A 161 2.23 6.74 12.01
C LYS A 161 2.57 7.61 13.22
N LEU A 162 1.78 8.64 13.48
CA LEU A 162 1.94 9.49 14.66
C LEU A 162 1.80 8.69 15.96
N LEU A 163 0.82 7.80 16.07
CA LEU A 163 0.66 6.95 17.25
C LEU A 163 1.85 6.00 17.44
N MET A 164 2.37 5.41 16.36
CA MET A 164 3.57 4.57 16.40
C MET A 164 4.80 5.37 16.84
N ASP A 165 4.99 6.58 16.29
CA ASP A 165 6.11 7.45 16.66
C ASP A 165 6.03 7.85 18.13
N ILE A 166 4.87 8.28 18.61
CA ILE A 166 4.66 8.61 20.03
C ILE A 166 4.89 7.38 20.91
N ALA A 167 4.38 6.21 20.53
CA ALA A 167 4.52 4.99 21.32
C ALA A 167 5.98 4.52 21.42
N THR A 168 6.77 4.74 20.38
CA THR A 168 8.17 4.31 20.30
C THR A 168 9.19 5.33 20.77
N ALA A 169 8.87 6.62 20.75
CA ALA A 169 9.80 7.68 21.11
C ALA A 169 10.09 7.73 22.62
N ASP A 170 11.36 7.83 22.99
CA ASP A 170 11.77 7.85 24.41
C ASP A 170 11.34 9.13 25.14
N ASP A 171 11.22 10.25 24.41
CA ASP A 171 10.93 11.59 24.92
C ASP A 171 9.42 11.89 25.07
N CYS A 172 8.53 10.96 24.72
CA CYS A 172 7.08 11.15 24.74
C CYS A 172 6.39 10.66 26.02
N GLN A 173 7.11 10.49 27.13
CA GLN A 173 6.56 9.85 28.36
C GLN A 173 5.31 10.52 28.92
N SER A 174 5.22 11.86 28.87
CA SER A 174 4.05 12.59 29.36
C SER A 174 2.79 12.30 28.52
N ILE A 175 2.94 12.19 27.19
CA ILE A 175 1.86 11.85 26.27
C ILE A 175 1.47 10.38 26.45
N LYS A 176 2.46 9.48 26.59
CA LYS A 176 2.22 8.06 26.87
C LYS A 176 1.42 7.86 28.14
N ALA A 177 1.78 8.54 29.22
CA ALA A 177 1.05 8.48 30.48
C ALA A 177 -0.38 9.04 30.36
N LYS A 178 -0.56 10.19 29.68
CA LYS A 178 -1.88 10.83 29.51
C LYS A 178 -2.91 9.93 28.83
N TYR A 179 -2.47 9.15 27.83
CA TYR A 179 -3.35 8.27 27.05
C TYR A 179 -3.19 6.79 27.40
N GLU A 180 -2.47 6.49 28.49
CA GLU A 180 -2.18 5.13 28.94
C GLU A 180 -1.64 4.24 27.81
N LEU A 181 -0.71 4.80 27.02
CA LEU A 181 -0.09 4.11 25.90
C LEU A 181 0.88 3.06 26.42
N SER A 182 0.62 1.81 26.08
CA SER A 182 1.53 0.69 26.35
C SER A 182 1.88 -0.01 25.05
N TYR A 183 3.18 -0.02 24.75
CA TYR A 183 3.73 -0.64 23.56
C TYR A 183 5.18 -1.05 23.83
N GLN A 184 5.52 -2.28 23.46
CA GLN A 184 6.89 -2.78 23.47
C GLN A 184 7.32 -3.01 22.03
N ALA A 185 8.10 -2.07 21.48
CA ALA A 185 8.66 -2.23 20.16
C ALA A 185 9.68 -3.38 20.15
N GLN A 186 9.38 -4.45 19.42
CA GLN A 186 10.34 -5.56 19.25
C GLN A 186 11.07 -5.50 17.90
N VAL A 187 10.58 -4.70 16.95
CA VAL A 187 11.18 -4.48 15.63
C VAL A 187 11.02 -3.04 15.20
N SER A 188 11.93 -2.55 14.37
CA SER A 188 11.79 -1.25 13.71
C SER A 188 10.65 -1.31 12.68
N PHE A 189 9.77 -0.32 12.69
CA PHE A 189 8.73 -0.16 11.68
C PHE A 189 9.01 1.03 10.78
N LYS A 190 8.64 0.87 9.51
CA LYS A 190 8.50 2.00 8.59
C LYS A 190 7.10 2.00 8.00
N VAL A 191 6.52 3.18 7.86
CA VAL A 191 5.18 3.37 7.30
C VAL A 191 5.28 4.20 6.04
N GLY A 192 4.77 3.67 4.95
CA GLY A 192 4.69 4.35 3.68
C GLY A 192 3.27 4.54 3.17
N LEU A 193 3.13 5.49 2.25
CA LEU A 193 1.91 5.72 1.48
C LEU A 193 2.20 5.44 0.00
N ILE A 194 1.32 4.71 -0.66
CA ILE A 194 1.31 4.57 -2.13
C ILE A 194 -0.03 5.08 -2.63
N THR A 195 -0.01 5.99 -3.62
CA THR A 195 -1.23 6.63 -4.09
C THR A 195 -1.32 6.76 -5.60
N THR A 196 -2.54 6.68 -6.14
CA THR A 196 -2.81 7.07 -7.53
C THR A 196 -3.01 8.57 -7.69
N ASN A 197 -3.36 9.26 -6.59
CA ASN A 197 -3.69 10.68 -6.57
C ASN A 197 -4.77 11.08 -7.60
N PHE A 198 -5.86 10.31 -7.74
CA PHE A 198 -6.85 10.55 -8.82
C PHE A 198 -7.48 11.94 -8.84
N TYR A 199 -7.51 12.64 -7.71
CA TYR A 199 -8.09 13.99 -7.60
C TYR A 199 -7.04 15.11 -7.53
N GLU A 200 -5.78 14.81 -7.83
CA GLU A 200 -4.69 15.80 -7.88
C GLU A 200 -4.52 16.62 -6.59
N GLU A 201 -4.59 15.95 -5.45
CA GLU A 201 -4.63 16.58 -4.13
C GLU A 201 -3.27 16.60 -3.42
N ILE A 202 -2.29 15.86 -3.95
CA ILE A 202 -1.02 15.58 -3.26
C ILE A 202 -0.19 16.85 -2.98
N THR A 203 -0.34 17.88 -3.82
CA THR A 203 0.36 19.16 -3.69
C THR A 203 -0.42 20.17 -2.86
N ASN A 204 -1.65 19.86 -2.43
CA ASN A 204 -2.41 20.74 -1.55
C ASN A 204 -1.65 20.91 -0.21
N PRO A 205 -1.50 22.13 0.33
CA PRO A 205 -0.66 22.38 1.51
C PRO A 205 -0.97 21.49 2.72
N GLN A 206 -2.25 21.24 2.99
CA GLN A 206 -2.67 20.35 4.07
C GLN A 206 -2.22 18.90 3.83
N GLN A 207 -2.36 18.41 2.61
CA GLN A 207 -1.94 17.05 2.23
C GLN A 207 -0.42 16.95 2.30
N ALA A 208 0.30 17.88 1.68
CA ALA A 208 1.76 17.96 1.74
C ALA A 208 2.30 18.00 3.18
N GLY A 209 1.61 18.70 4.09
CA GLY A 209 1.92 18.68 5.53
C GLY A 209 1.77 17.28 6.14
N MET A 210 0.67 16.58 5.86
CA MET A 210 0.45 15.21 6.34
C MET A 210 1.44 14.19 5.75
N LEU A 211 1.93 14.40 4.53
CA LEU A 211 2.89 13.50 3.90
C LEU A 211 4.24 13.44 4.64
N ARG A 212 4.56 14.45 5.46
CA ARG A 212 5.80 14.50 6.25
C ARG A 212 5.90 13.43 7.32
N PHE A 213 4.77 12.88 7.78
CA PHE A 213 4.75 11.85 8.82
C PHE A 213 5.20 10.49 8.30
N PHE A 214 4.91 10.16 7.03
CA PHE A 214 5.30 8.88 6.45
C PHE A 214 6.81 8.81 6.25
N ASP A 215 7.40 7.62 6.34
CA ASP A 215 8.80 7.38 5.99
C ASP A 215 8.99 7.43 4.46
N PHE A 216 8.00 6.92 3.73
CA PHE A 216 7.99 6.85 2.27
C PHE A 216 6.66 7.32 1.69
N VAL A 217 6.70 8.09 0.61
CA VAL A 217 5.50 8.42 -0.17
C VAL A 217 5.80 8.15 -1.63
N TYR A 218 4.99 7.30 -2.23
CA TYR A 218 5.08 6.96 -3.65
C TYR A 218 3.81 7.32 -4.38
N ILE A 219 3.96 7.79 -5.61
CA ILE A 219 2.86 8.05 -6.54
C ILE A 219 3.03 7.19 -7.79
N THR A 220 1.93 6.61 -8.26
CA THR A 220 1.91 5.71 -9.43
C THR A 220 1.57 6.43 -10.73
N LYS A 221 1.97 7.69 -10.82
CA LYS A 221 1.72 8.60 -11.95
C LYS A 221 2.98 9.42 -12.21
N ALA A 222 3.40 9.50 -13.47
CA ALA A 222 4.53 10.35 -13.87
C ALA A 222 4.25 11.83 -13.56
N GLY A 223 5.29 12.54 -13.10
CA GLY A 223 5.22 13.97 -12.83
C GLY A 223 6.29 14.43 -11.85
N ASP A 224 6.33 15.74 -11.60
CA ASP A 224 7.06 16.33 -10.49
C ASP A 224 6.07 16.61 -9.34
N TRP A 225 6.33 16.00 -8.20
CA TRP A 225 5.44 15.97 -7.05
C TRP A 225 6.11 16.55 -5.78
N GLY A 226 7.26 17.20 -5.96
CA GLY A 226 8.08 17.74 -4.89
C GLY A 226 8.93 16.67 -4.18
N GLU A 227 9.87 17.15 -3.35
CA GLU A 227 10.96 16.32 -2.79
C GLU A 227 10.50 15.13 -1.93
N ARG A 228 9.29 15.18 -1.34
CA ARG A 228 8.81 14.12 -0.44
C ARG A 228 8.17 12.95 -1.19
N VAL A 229 7.69 13.19 -2.41
CA VAL A 229 6.91 12.23 -3.18
C VAL A 229 7.77 11.68 -4.30
N ARG A 230 7.93 10.36 -4.31
CA ARG A 230 8.76 9.65 -5.29
C ARG A 230 7.92 8.89 -6.29
N ASN A 231 8.46 8.64 -7.46
CA ASN A 231 7.80 7.76 -8.42
C ASN A 231 7.77 6.34 -7.86
N PHE A 232 6.66 5.63 -8.09
CA PHE A 232 6.50 4.29 -7.53
C PHE A 232 7.55 3.29 -8.03
N SER A 233 8.15 3.51 -9.20
CA SER A 233 9.27 2.71 -9.71
C SER A 233 10.48 2.69 -8.76
N GLU A 234 10.70 3.76 -8.00
CA GLU A 234 11.83 3.89 -7.05
C GLU A 234 11.72 2.93 -5.85
N ILE A 235 10.51 2.41 -5.54
CA ILE A 235 10.31 1.50 -4.42
C ILE A 235 11.19 0.25 -4.51
N VAL A 236 11.50 -0.22 -5.72
CA VAL A 236 12.30 -1.43 -5.93
C VAL A 236 13.73 -1.21 -5.43
N GLN A 237 14.32 -0.06 -5.74
CA GLN A 237 15.64 0.31 -5.26
C GLN A 237 15.64 0.51 -3.74
N ASP A 238 14.64 1.21 -3.21
CA ASP A 238 14.52 1.44 -1.77
C ASP A 238 14.42 0.13 -0.99
N LEU A 239 13.56 -0.78 -1.43
CA LEU A 239 13.40 -2.08 -0.78
C LEU A 239 14.69 -2.90 -0.84
N ASN A 240 15.36 -2.93 -2.00
CA ASN A 240 16.66 -3.59 -2.10
C ASN A 240 17.70 -2.96 -1.15
N GLN A 241 17.73 -1.64 -1.00
CA GLN A 241 18.66 -0.98 -0.08
C GLN A 241 18.34 -1.28 1.39
N ILE A 242 17.05 -1.27 1.75
CA ILE A 242 16.60 -1.51 3.14
C ILE A 242 16.85 -2.96 3.57
N TYR A 243 16.70 -3.92 2.64
CA TYR A 243 16.80 -5.34 2.94
C TYR A 243 18.10 -5.99 2.41
N ARG A 244 19.11 -5.20 2.07
CA ARG A 244 20.47 -5.70 1.80
C ARG A 244 21.06 -6.45 3.01
#